data_AF-A0A5E4GET1-F1
#
_entry.id   AF-A0A5E4GET1-F1
#
_cell.length_a   1.000
_cell.length_b   1.000
_cell.length_c   1.000
_cell.angle_alpha   90.00
_cell.angle_beta   90.00
_cell.angle_gamma   90.00
#
_symmetry.space_group_name_H-M   'P 1'
#
loop_
_entity.id
_entity.type
_entity.pdbx_description
1 polymer ?
#
loop_
_entity_poly.entity_id
_entity_poly.type
_entity_poly.pdbx_seq_one_letter_code
_entity_poly.pdbx_strand_id
1 'polypeptide(L)' 'GLGHLTSLQGLHIDSCPSLEFLPGEELQHLTSLQTLIISSCDSLQCLPEEGLPPSLSHLSIRRCPALEK' A
#
# COMPACT_ATOMS: atom_id res chain seq x y z
N GLY A 1 -13.45 -4.65 0.99
CA GLY A 1 -12.32 -3.97 1.64
C GLY A 1 -11.35 -4.98 2.23
N LEU A 2 -10.08 -4.61 2.34
CA LEU A 2 -8.98 -5.44 2.84
C LEU A 2 -8.99 -5.57 4.37
N GLY A 3 -9.73 -4.72 5.10
CA GLY A 3 -9.60 -4.59 6.56
C GLY A 3 -9.91 -5.83 7.41
N HIS A 4 -10.49 -6.89 6.85
CA HIS A 4 -10.70 -8.16 7.55
C HIS A 4 -9.54 -9.16 7.37
N LEU A 5 -8.56 -8.86 6.52
CA LEU A 5 -7.41 -9.70 6.23
C LEU A 5 -6.30 -9.54 7.28
N THR A 6 -6.66 -9.64 8.56
CA THR A 6 -5.77 -9.34 9.69
C THR A 6 -4.55 -10.25 9.79
N SER A 7 -4.57 -11.42 9.13
CA SER A 7 -3.44 -12.37 9.06
C SER A 7 -2.53 -12.17 7.84
N LEU A 8 -2.85 -11.23 6.94
CA LEU A 8 -2.05 -10.97 5.74
C LEU A 8 -0.67 -10.42 6.14
N GLN A 9 0.40 -11.09 5.70
CA GLN A 9 1.78 -10.68 6.00
C GLN A 9 2.45 -9.93 4.86
N GLY A 10 2.02 -10.17 3.62
CA GLY A 10 2.56 -9.53 2.42
C GLY A 10 1.44 -9.06 1.50
N LEU A 11 1.53 -7.82 1.04
CA LEU A 11 0.62 -7.21 0.07
C LEU A 11 1.46 -6.67 -1.08
N HIS A 12 1.24 -7.21 -2.27
CA HIS A 12 1.92 -6.81 -3.48
C HIS A 12 0.90 -6.22 -4.44
N ILE A 13 1.13 -4.97 -4.84
CA ILE A 13 0.33 -4.21 -5.79
C ILE A 13 1.25 -3.96 -6.99
N ASP A 14 0.99 -4.64 -8.09
CA ASP A 14 1.81 -4.52 -9.30
C ASP A 14 0.95 -4.13 -10.49
N SER A 15 1.48 -3.24 -11.32
CA SER A 15 0.92 -2.87 -12.62
C SER A 15 -0.55 -2.43 -12.54
N CYS A 16 -0.85 -1.53 -11.59
CA CYS A 16 -2.17 -0.93 -11.41
C CYS A 16 -2.15 0.53 -11.90
N PRO A 17 -2.32 0.79 -13.20
CA PRO A 17 -2.19 2.14 -13.77
C PRO A 17 -3.31 3.08 -13.36
N SER A 18 -4.46 2.58 -12.89
CA SER A 18 -5.59 3.40 -12.41
C SER A 18 -5.62 3.57 -10.90
N LEU A 19 -4.61 3.05 -10.18
CA LEU A 19 -4.55 3.19 -8.72
C LEU A 19 -4.04 4.58 -8.38
N GLU A 20 -4.97 5.50 -8.08
CA GLU A 20 -4.62 6.87 -7.69
C GLU A 20 -4.25 6.98 -6.21
N PHE A 21 -4.94 6.21 -5.36
CA PHE A 21 -4.80 6.24 -3.90
C PHE A 21 -4.89 4.84 -3.32
N LEU A 22 -4.18 4.62 -2.21
CA LEU A 22 -4.33 3.42 -1.39
C LEU A 22 -5.45 3.61 -0.35
N PRO A 23 -6.20 2.56 0.00
CA PRO A 23 -7.24 2.65 1.01
C PRO A 23 -6.61 2.69 2.42
N GLY A 24 -6.24 3.88 2.90
CA GLY A 24 -5.54 4.08 4.18
C GLY A 24 -6.23 3.42 5.39
N GLU A 25 -7.51 3.73 5.60
CA GLU A 25 -8.31 3.15 6.68
C GLU A 25 -8.32 1.61 6.65
N GLU A 26 -8.38 1.00 5.46
CA GLU A 26 -8.37 -0.46 5.35
C GLU A 26 -6.98 -1.06 5.57
N LEU A 27 -5.93 -0.39 5.10
CA LEU A 27 -4.55 -0.82 5.26
C LEU A 27 -4.14 -0.82 6.74
N GLN A 28 -4.59 0.14 7.54
CA GLN A 28 -4.29 0.17 8.98
C GLN A 28 -4.82 -1.05 9.74
N HIS A 29 -5.93 -1.63 9.29
CA HIS A 29 -6.51 -2.83 9.88
C HIS A 29 -5.72 -4.11 9.55
N LEU A 30 -4.74 -4.05 8.63
CA LEU A 30 -3.86 -5.17 8.31
C LEU A 30 -2.76 -5.31 9.37
N THR A 31 -3.15 -5.66 10.59
CA THR A 31 -2.28 -5.67 11.77
C THR A 31 -1.13 -6.67 11.72
N SER A 32 -1.15 -7.66 10.83
CA SER A 32 -0.02 -8.59 10.60
C SER A 32 0.83 -8.27 9.37
N LEU A 33 0.54 -7.19 8.64
CA LEU A 33 1.20 -6.89 7.37
C LEU A 33 2.63 -6.40 7.60
N GLN A 34 3.60 -7.22 7.19
CA GLN A 34 5.02 -6.93 7.33
C GLN A 34 5.62 -6.35 6.05
N THR A 35 5.11 -6.77 4.88
CA THR A 35 5.65 -6.38 3.58
C THR A 35 4.59 -5.73 2.70
N LEU A 36 4.86 -4.53 2.22
CA LEU A 36 4.06 -3.82 1.22
C LEU A 36 4.95 -3.47 0.04
N ILE A 37 4.64 -4.06 -1.12
CA ILE A 37 5.34 -3.77 -2.37
C ILE A 37 4.35 -3.13 -3.33
N ILE A 38 4.73 -1.98 -3.87
CA ILE A 38 3.97 -1.27 -4.90
C ILE A 38 4.88 -1.08 -6.10
N SER A 39 4.47 -1.54 -7.27
CA SER A 39 5.27 -1.50 -8.48
C SER A 39 4.44 -1.12 -9.69
N SER A 40 5.00 -0.29 -10.56
CA SER A 40 4.40 0.04 -11.87
C SER A 40 2.97 0.62 -11.76
N CYS A 41 2.72 1.44 -10.73
CA CYS A 41 1.44 2.11 -10.51
C CYS A 41 1.55 3.57 -10.91
N ASP A 42 1.29 3.85 -12.18
CA ASP A 42 1.62 5.14 -12.80
C ASP A 42 0.76 6.32 -12.31
N SER A 43 -0.45 6.05 -11.83
CA SER A 43 -1.35 7.09 -11.32
C SER A 43 -1.28 7.28 -9.81
N LEU A 44 -0.48 6.51 -9.07
CA LEU A 44 -0.44 6.60 -7.60
C LEU A 44 0.15 7.94 -7.18
N GLN A 45 -0.65 8.79 -6.55
CA GLN A 45 -0.29 10.19 -6.28
C GLN A 45 0.34 10.38 -4.90
N CYS A 46 -0.20 9.70 -3.89
CA CYS A 46 0.27 9.81 -2.51
C CYS A 46 0.12 8.50 -1.73
N LEU A 47 0.83 8.41 -0.61
CA LEU A 47 0.59 7.39 0.42
C LEU A 47 -0.55 7.85 1.35
N PRO A 48 -1.23 6.93 2.06
CA PRO A 48 -2.35 7.30 2.91
C PRO A 48 -1.93 8.20 4.05
N GLU A 49 -2.68 9.29 4.27
CA GLU A 49 -2.44 10.25 5.36
C GLU A 49 -2.72 9.64 6.74
N GLU A 50 -3.63 8.67 6.81
CA GLU A 50 -3.93 7.93 8.03
C GLU A 50 -2.69 7.19 8.53
N GLY A 51 -1.79 6.82 7.61
CA GLY A 51 -0.55 6.10 7.86
C GLY A 51 -0.61 4.64 7.38
N LEU A 52 0.55 3.99 7.40
CA LEU A 52 0.70 2.59 7.04
C LEU A 52 0.43 1.66 8.23
N PRO A 53 0.09 0.37 8.01
CA PRO A 53 -0.13 -0.58 9.08
C PRO A 53 1.06 -0.64 10.06
N PRO A 54 0.78 -0.74 11.38
CA PRO A 54 1.82 -0.58 12.40
C PRO A 54 2.84 -1.73 12.43
N SER A 55 2.52 -2.88 11.84
CA SER A 55 3.43 -4.03 11.72
C SER A 55 4.33 -3.99 10.49
N LEU A 56 4.18 -2.97 9.63
CA LEU A 56 4.91 -2.87 8.39
C LEU A 56 6.40 -2.65 8.66
N SER A 57 7.21 -3.62 8.27
CA SER A 57 8.67 -3.59 8.42
C SER A 57 9.39 -3.36 7.10
N HIS A 58 8.73 -3.67 5.98
CA HIS A 58 9.28 -3.49 4.64
C HIS A 58 8.29 -2.80 3.71
N LEU A 59 8.67 -1.60 3.26
CA LEU A 59 7.97 -0.85 2.22
C LEU A 59 8.88 -0.72 1.00
N SER A 60 8.40 -1.13 -0.16
CA SER A 60 9.10 -0.93 -1.43
C SER A 60 8.15 -0.38 -2.48
N ILE A 61 8.38 0.87 -2.90
CA ILE A 61 7.63 1.52 -3.97
C ILE A 61 8.60 1.72 -5.14
N ARG A 62 8.25 1.19 -6.32
CA ARG A 62 9.10 1.24 -7.52
C ARG A 62 8.26 1.61 -8.73
N ARG A 63 8.84 2.36 -9.67
CA ARG A 63 8.18 2.69 -10.95
C ARG A 63 6.77 3.28 -10.73
N CYS A 64 6.63 4.22 -9.80
CA CYS A 64 5.39 4.96 -9.54
C CYS A 64 5.69 6.45 -9.77
N PRO A 65 5.70 6.91 -11.03
CA PRO A 65 6.17 8.26 -11.39
C PRO A 65 5.30 9.41 -10.86
N ALA A 66 4.01 9.19 -10.60
CA ALA A 66 3.10 10.21 -10.07
C ALA A 66 3.19 10.38 -8.55
N LEU A 67 3.92 9.52 -7.84
CA LEU A 67 4.00 9.58 -6.38
C LEU A 67 4.80 10.80 -5.95
N GLU A 68 4.13 11.77 -5.32
CA GLU A 68 4.76 12.96 -4.78
C GLU A 68 5.77 12.58 -3.67
N LYS A 69 6.86 13.34 -3.59
CA LYS A 69 7.97 13.09 -2.66
C LYS A 69 7.74 13.69 -1.29
#